data_AF-A0A2N2CRJ0-F1
#
_entry.id   AF-A0A2N2CRJ0-F1
#
_cell.length_a   1.000
_cell.length_b   1.000
_cell.length_c   1.000
_cell.angle_alpha   90.00
_cell.angle_beta   90.00
_cell.angle_gamma   90.00
#
_symmetry.space_group_name_H-M   'P 1'
#
loop_
_entity.id
_entity.type
_entity.pdbx_description
1 polymer ?
#
loop_
_entity_poly.entity_id
_entity_poly.type
_entity_poly.pdbx_seq_one_letter_code
_entity_poly.pdbx_strand_id
1 'polypeptide(L)'
;MDENNNVKHAGNSLYKVDVVAQLFGVSVRRIQQLTQEQVIKTVRDPNGGGRKYDLVPTIQAYIKFLSDKAYGKAHSDQESTLKEEKLKAEIALKQSQGELHRIKTEIAAGKYISVEEARLDYGHFFVIFKKFALAIPSRIAGHLTGYMEPVAVRAIEKDLATEIKNILQTFVVAGQVGSGDGGDDGT
;
A
#
# COMPACT_ATOMS: atom_id res chain seq x y z
N MET A 1 44.61 9.93 49.22
CA MET A 1 43.36 10.69 49.46
C MET A 1 42.27 9.66 49.51
N ASP A 2 42.05 9.19 50.73
CA ASP A 2 41.16 8.10 51.07
C ASP A 2 39.78 8.68 51.35
N GLU A 3 38.81 8.40 50.47
CA GLU A 3 37.40 8.59 50.81
C GLU A 3 36.76 7.25 51.11
N ASN A 4 36.79 7.00 52.41
CA ASN A 4 36.12 6.00 53.20
C ASN A 4 34.61 6.04 52.92
N ASN A 5 34.10 5.20 52.00
CA ASN A 5 32.67 4.93 51.91
C ASN A 5 32.38 3.54 52.48
N ASN A 6 32.47 3.46 53.81
CA ASN A 6 31.91 2.39 54.63
C ASN A 6 30.39 2.46 54.54
N VAL A 7 29.84 1.95 53.44
CA VAL A 7 28.41 1.66 53.37
C VAL A 7 28.18 0.40 54.17
N LYS A 8 27.88 0.57 55.46
CA LYS A 8 27.30 -0.46 56.32
C LYS A 8 25.95 -0.85 55.73
N HIS A 9 25.92 -1.78 54.77
CA HIS A 9 24.68 -2.36 54.31
C HIS A 9 24.22 -3.40 55.33
N ALA A 10 23.02 -3.14 55.87
CA ALA A 10 22.33 -4.01 56.79
C ALA A 10 22.09 -5.39 56.16
N GLY A 11 22.49 -6.44 56.86
CA GLY A 11 22.25 -7.84 56.51
C GLY A 11 23.53 -8.59 56.15
N ASN A 12 24.20 -9.15 57.15
CA ASN A 12 25.47 -9.88 57.04
C ASN A 12 25.32 -11.27 56.36
N SER A 13 24.48 -11.36 55.32
CA SER A 13 24.05 -12.62 54.73
C SER A 13 24.81 -12.87 53.43
N LEU A 14 26.08 -13.24 53.59
CA LEU A 14 26.95 -13.67 52.50
C LEU A 14 26.60 -15.11 52.11
N TYR A 15 26.11 -15.32 50.90
CA TYR A 15 25.66 -16.62 50.41
C TYR A 15 26.60 -17.22 49.36
N LYS A 16 26.64 -18.55 49.31
CA LYS A 16 27.32 -19.30 48.25
C LYS A 16 26.54 -19.21 46.94
N VAL A 17 27.24 -19.44 45.83
CA VAL A 17 26.67 -19.43 44.47
C VAL A 17 25.43 -20.33 44.33
N ASP A 18 25.39 -21.46 45.04
CA ASP A 18 24.30 -22.44 44.96
C ASP A 18 22.98 -21.88 45.51
N VAL A 19 23.05 -21.11 46.60
CA VAL A 19 21.87 -20.51 47.23
C VAL A 19 21.32 -19.39 46.37
N VAL A 20 22.21 -18.59 45.76
CA VAL A 20 21.80 -17.53 44.82
C VAL A 20 21.20 -18.15 43.55
N ALA A 21 21.76 -19.26 43.07
CA ALA A 21 21.27 -19.99 41.90
C ALA A 21 19.85 -20.50 42.12
N GLN A 22 19.62 -21.10 43.28
CA GLN A 22 18.29 -21.54 43.69
C GLN A 22 17.29 -20.38 43.85
N LEU A 23 17.72 -19.25 44.44
CA LEU A 23 16.85 -18.09 44.62
C LEU A 23 16.45 -17.43 43.30
N PHE A 24 17.37 -17.33 42.35
CA PHE A 24 17.11 -16.72 41.05
C PHE A 24 16.46 -17.67 40.05
N GLY A 25 16.33 -18.95 40.39
CA GLY A 25 15.80 -19.98 39.50
C GLY A 25 16.68 -20.24 38.28
N VAL A 26 17.99 -19.99 38.38
CA VAL A 26 18.95 -20.14 37.27
C VAL A 26 20.07 -21.12 37.64
N SER A 27 20.77 -21.65 36.64
CA SER A 27 21.90 -22.55 36.88
C SER A 27 23.10 -21.82 37.51
N VAL A 28 23.92 -22.57 38.26
CA VAL A 28 25.20 -22.07 38.82
C VAL A 28 26.09 -21.49 37.72
N ARG A 29 26.13 -22.14 36.55
CA ARG A 29 26.85 -21.63 35.36
C ARG A 29 26.35 -20.25 34.94
N ARG A 30 25.04 -20.01 34.97
CA ARG A 30 24.47 -18.71 34.60
C ARG A 30 24.86 -17.62 35.59
N ILE A 31 24.89 -17.93 36.87
CA ILE A 31 25.38 -16.98 37.89
C ILE A 31 26.86 -16.68 37.68
N GLN A 32 27.70 -17.69 37.45
CA GLN A 32 29.12 -17.48 37.17
C GLN A 32 29.35 -16.60 35.93
N GLN A 33 28.54 -16.77 34.88
CA GLN A 33 28.57 -15.89 33.70
C GLN A 33 28.20 -14.46 34.07
N LEU A 34 27.10 -14.24 34.81
CA LEU A 34 26.70 -12.90 35.25
C LEU A 34 27.77 -12.22 36.12
N THR A 35 28.53 -13.00 36.89
CA THR A 35 29.67 -12.52 37.66
C THR A 35 30.87 -12.14 36.77
N GLN A 36 31.14 -12.92 35.71
CA GLN A 36 32.17 -12.60 34.72
C GLN A 36 31.81 -11.35 33.93
N GLU A 37 30.54 -11.22 33.54
CA GLU A 37 29.92 -10.06 32.87
C GLU A 37 29.84 -8.81 33.79
N GLN A 38 30.32 -8.88 35.04
CA GLN A 38 30.27 -7.81 36.05
C GLN A 38 28.86 -7.33 36.43
N VAL A 39 27.82 -8.11 36.09
CA VAL A 39 26.42 -7.79 36.41
C VAL A 39 26.16 -7.97 37.90
N ILE A 40 26.68 -9.04 38.50
CA ILE A 40 26.60 -9.32 39.94
C ILE A 40 28.00 -9.38 40.55
N LYS A 41 28.16 -8.84 41.76
CA LYS A 41 29.47 -8.69 42.40
C LYS A 41 29.64 -9.68 43.55
N THR A 42 30.81 -10.32 43.61
CA THR A 42 31.21 -11.14 44.75
C THR A 42 32.02 -10.33 45.75
N VAL A 43 31.81 -10.55 47.03
CA VAL A 43 32.59 -10.00 48.14
C VAL A 43 33.47 -11.10 48.73
N ARG A 44 34.69 -10.74 49.16
CA ARG A 44 35.57 -11.65 49.89
C ARG A 44 35.10 -11.73 51.35
N ASP A 45 34.89 -12.94 51.84
CA ASP A 45 34.38 -13.17 53.19
C ASP A 45 35.38 -12.65 54.25
N PRO A 46 34.96 -11.78 55.19
CA PRO A 46 35.80 -11.31 56.31
C PRO A 46 36.30 -12.43 57.23
N ASN A 47 35.62 -13.59 57.27
CA ASN A 47 35.94 -14.70 58.18
C ASN A 47 36.86 -15.77 57.54
N GLY A 48 37.57 -15.46 56.46
CA GLY A 48 38.56 -16.38 55.86
C GLY A 48 37.96 -17.46 54.97
N GLY A 49 36.98 -17.11 54.14
CA GLY A 49 36.35 -18.00 53.16
C GLY A 49 36.53 -17.57 51.70
N GLY A 50 36.10 -18.46 50.78
CA GLY A 50 36.03 -18.16 49.34
C GLY A 50 35.07 -17.01 48.98
N ARG A 51 34.98 -16.66 47.69
CA ARG A 51 34.10 -15.60 47.19
C ARG A 51 32.62 -15.92 47.47
N LYS A 52 31.88 -14.96 48.03
CA LYS A 52 30.45 -15.05 48.33
C LYS A 52 29.69 -13.88 47.72
N TYR A 53 28.37 -13.97 47.67
CA TYR A 53 27.49 -12.93 47.14
C TYR A 53 26.73 -12.27 48.29
N ASP A 54 26.64 -10.95 48.25
CA ASP A 54 25.71 -10.20 49.08
C ASP A 54 24.32 -10.24 48.43
N LEU A 55 23.32 -10.69 49.17
CA LEU A 55 22.00 -11.01 48.62
C LEU A 55 21.27 -9.78 48.09
N VAL A 56 21.20 -8.70 48.87
CA VAL A 56 20.40 -7.52 48.55
C VAL A 56 20.92 -6.79 47.31
N PRO A 57 22.23 -6.50 47.18
CA PRO A 57 22.78 -5.86 45.99
C PRO A 57 22.70 -6.78 44.76
N THR A 58 22.88 -8.10 44.94
CA THR A 58 22.83 -9.06 43.85
C THR A 58 21.41 -9.18 43.28
N ILE A 59 20.37 -9.19 44.12
CA ILE A 59 18.96 -9.17 43.66
C ILE A 59 18.68 -7.89 42.86
N GLN A 60 19.05 -6.73 43.39
CA GLN A 60 18.81 -5.44 42.72
C GLN A 60 19.50 -5.36 41.36
N ALA A 61 20.76 -5.81 41.29
CA ALA A 61 21.51 -5.83 40.04
C ALA A 61 20.92 -6.83 39.03
N TYR A 62 20.44 -7.99 39.49
CA TYR A 62 19.79 -8.98 38.65
C TYR A 62 18.45 -8.49 38.08
N ILE A 63 17.61 -7.85 38.90
CA ILE A 63 16.34 -7.25 38.46
C ILE A 63 16.60 -6.18 37.41
N LYS A 64 17.59 -5.30 37.63
CA LYS A 64 17.98 -4.26 36.67
C LYS A 64 18.45 -4.86 35.34
N PHE A 65 19.25 -5.92 35.38
CA PHE A 65 19.68 -6.62 34.17
C PHE A 65 18.51 -7.23 33.39
N LEU A 66 17.53 -7.81 34.09
CA LEU A 66 16.33 -8.37 33.45
C LEU A 66 15.45 -7.29 32.84
N SER A 67 15.27 -6.14 33.50
CA SER A 67 14.53 -5.01 32.93
C SER A 67 15.23 -4.50 31.67
N ASP A 68 16.54 -4.26 31.72
CA ASP A 68 17.29 -3.71 30.58
C ASP A 68 17.25 -4.68 29.38
N LYS A 69 17.34 -5.99 29.63
CA LYS A 69 17.23 -7.02 28.59
C LYS A 69 15.83 -7.12 27.98
N ALA A 70 14.77 -6.89 28.77
CA ALA A 70 13.40 -6.90 28.29
C ALA A 70 13.08 -5.64 27.48
N TYR A 71 13.44 -4.46 27.98
CA TYR A 71 13.19 -3.18 27.31
C TYR A 71 14.01 -3.03 26.02
N GLY A 72 15.28 -3.47 26.02
CA GLY A 72 16.13 -3.41 24.82
C GLY A 72 15.62 -4.29 23.68
N LYS A 73 15.01 -5.44 24.00
CA LYS A 73 14.44 -6.34 22.99
C LYS A 73 13.13 -5.82 22.41
N ALA A 74 12.22 -5.32 23.27
CA ALA A 74 10.96 -4.76 22.83
C ALA A 74 11.13 -3.51 21.94
N HIS A 75 12.07 -2.62 22.29
CA HIS A 75 12.38 -1.45 21.46
C HIS A 75 13.00 -1.83 20.11
N SER A 76 13.92 -2.80 20.09
CA SER A 76 14.53 -3.27 18.84
C SER A 76 13.50 -3.89 17.90
N ASP A 77 12.60 -4.72 18.43
CA ASP A 77 11.56 -5.38 17.63
C ASP A 77 10.58 -4.34 17.07
N GLN A 78 10.13 -3.37 17.88
CA GLN A 78 9.23 -2.31 17.44
C GLN A 78 9.89 -1.36 16.41
N GLU A 79 11.18 -1.04 16.57
CA GLU A 79 11.89 -0.21 15.60
C GLU A 79 12.09 -0.94 14.27
N SER A 80 12.30 -2.26 14.31
CA SER A 80 12.41 -3.09 13.11
C SER A 80 11.10 -3.18 12.34
N THR A 81 9.97 -3.38 13.02
CA THR A 81 8.65 -3.45 12.36
C THR A 81 8.26 -2.10 11.74
N LEU A 82 8.48 -0.99 12.45
CA LEU A 82 8.23 0.36 11.92
C LEU A 82 9.08 0.66 10.67
N LYS A 83 10.35 0.19 10.64
CA LYS A 83 11.22 0.32 9.46
C LYS A 83 10.71 -0.53 8.30
N GLU A 84 10.26 -1.75 8.55
CA GLU A 84 9.69 -2.62 7.51
C GLU A 84 8.41 -2.04 6.90
N GLU A 85 7.51 -1.50 7.73
CA GLU A 85 6.27 -0.85 7.26
C GLU A 85 6.58 0.39 6.42
N LYS A 86 7.51 1.24 6.88
CA LYS A 86 7.96 2.40 6.12
C LYS A 86 8.55 2.00 4.76
N LEU A 87 9.37 0.96 4.74
CA LEU A 87 10.03 0.50 3.52
C LEU A 87 9.02 -0.10 2.52
N LYS A 88 8.00 -0.82 3.01
CA LYS A 88 6.88 -1.30 2.18
C LYS A 88 6.08 -0.14 1.57
N ALA A 89 5.76 0.87 2.37
CA ALA A 89 5.06 2.06 1.89
C ALA A 89 5.88 2.82 0.83
N GLU A 90 7.19 2.93 1.02
CA GLU A 90 8.09 3.58 0.07
C GLU A 90 8.23 2.81 -1.26
N ILE A 91 8.29 1.47 -1.20
CA ILE A 91 8.24 0.62 -2.40
C ILE A 91 6.93 0.81 -3.16
N ALA A 92 5.79 0.77 -2.47
CA ALA A 92 4.48 0.94 -3.09
C ALA A 92 4.34 2.32 -3.76
N LEU A 93 4.81 3.38 -3.08
CA LEU A 93 4.83 4.73 -3.63
C LEU A 93 5.70 4.79 -4.90
N LYS A 94 6.88 4.18 -4.88
CA LYS A 94 7.81 4.17 -6.02
C LYS A 94 7.28 3.35 -7.21
N GLN A 95 6.57 2.25 -6.95
CA GLN A 95 5.89 1.46 -7.98
C GLN A 95 4.77 2.26 -8.64
N SER A 96 3.90 2.89 -7.84
CA SER A 96 2.83 3.77 -8.36
C SER A 96 3.39 4.94 -9.17
N GLN A 97 4.48 5.55 -8.71
CA GLN A 97 5.18 6.59 -9.49
C GLN A 97 5.74 6.04 -10.81
N GLY A 98 6.34 4.86 -10.81
CA GLY A 98 6.84 4.20 -12.01
C GLY A 98 5.73 3.91 -13.03
N GLU A 99 4.58 3.41 -12.58
CA GLU A 99 3.40 3.19 -13.41
C GLU A 99 2.85 4.49 -13.99
N LEU A 100 2.76 5.55 -13.18
CA LEU A 100 2.35 6.87 -13.65
C LEU A 100 3.30 7.42 -14.72
N HIS A 101 4.61 7.25 -14.55
CA HIS A 101 5.58 7.64 -15.56
C HIS A 101 5.40 6.84 -16.84
N ARG A 102 5.18 5.53 -16.75
CA ARG A 102 4.91 4.68 -17.91
C ARG A 102 3.64 5.12 -18.66
N ILE A 103 2.54 5.35 -17.96
CA ILE A 103 1.28 5.81 -18.57
C ILE A 103 1.49 7.17 -19.25
N LYS A 104 2.18 8.12 -18.62
CA LYS A 104 2.52 9.41 -19.23
C LYS A 104 3.37 9.25 -20.49
N THR A 105 4.35 8.34 -20.48
CA THR A 105 5.16 8.04 -21.66
C THR A 105 4.32 7.41 -22.77
N GLU A 106 3.40 6.50 -22.45
CA GLU A 106 2.51 5.88 -23.45
C GLU A 106 1.48 6.87 -24.03
N ILE A 107 0.99 7.83 -23.23
CA ILE A 107 0.18 8.97 -23.70
C ILE A 107 1.00 9.83 -24.67
N ALA A 108 2.23 10.21 -24.31
CA ALA A 108 3.10 11.01 -25.17
C ALA A 108 3.50 10.27 -26.46
N ALA A 109 3.57 8.94 -26.42
CA ALA A 109 3.80 8.10 -27.58
C ALA A 109 2.58 7.97 -28.52
N GLY A 110 1.44 8.58 -28.17
CA GLY A 110 0.23 8.59 -29.00
C GLY A 110 -0.58 7.30 -28.96
N LYS A 111 -0.36 6.42 -27.97
CA LYS A 111 -1.17 5.19 -27.81
C LYS A 111 -2.55 5.46 -27.21
N TYR A 112 -2.73 6.62 -26.55
CA TYR A 112 -3.96 7.02 -25.89
C TYR A 112 -4.45 8.33 -26.48
N ILE A 113 -5.74 8.39 -26.80
CA ILE A 113 -6.43 9.60 -27.22
C ILE A 113 -7.29 10.05 -26.03
N SER A 114 -7.40 11.37 -25.83
CA SER A 114 -8.24 11.88 -24.76
C SER A 114 -9.72 11.59 -25.05
N VAL A 115 -10.49 11.27 -24.01
CA VAL A 115 -11.92 10.96 -24.16
C VAL A 115 -12.69 12.17 -24.73
N GLU A 116 -12.32 13.39 -24.34
CA GLU A 116 -12.92 14.62 -24.85
C GLU A 116 -12.64 14.83 -26.34
N GLU A 117 -11.39 14.62 -26.77
CA GLU A 117 -11.01 14.70 -28.20
C GLU A 117 -11.71 13.62 -29.02
N ALA A 118 -11.74 12.38 -28.53
CA ALA A 118 -12.48 11.30 -29.17
C ALA A 118 -13.97 11.66 -29.30
N ARG A 119 -14.58 12.22 -28.25
CA ARG A 119 -15.99 12.63 -28.27
C ARG A 119 -16.27 13.75 -29.28
N LEU A 120 -15.38 14.74 -29.37
CA LEU A 120 -15.48 15.83 -30.34
C LEU A 120 -15.35 15.31 -31.77
N ASP A 121 -14.37 14.44 -32.02
CA ASP A 121 -14.17 13.81 -33.33
C ASP A 121 -15.35 12.93 -33.73
N TYR A 122 -15.86 12.11 -32.81
CA TYR A 122 -17.08 11.33 -33.05
C TYR A 122 -18.28 12.24 -33.32
N GLY A 123 -18.44 13.33 -32.58
CA GLY A 123 -19.49 14.32 -32.82
C GLY A 123 -19.41 14.91 -34.23
N HIS A 124 -18.21 15.33 -34.65
CA HIS A 124 -17.99 15.87 -35.99
C HIS A 124 -18.24 14.81 -37.08
N PHE A 125 -17.76 13.58 -36.87
CA PHE A 125 -18.00 12.45 -37.76
C PHE A 125 -19.50 12.19 -37.95
N PHE A 126 -20.29 12.14 -36.87
CA PHE A 126 -21.73 11.89 -36.97
C PHE A 126 -22.48 13.03 -37.67
N VAL A 127 -22.04 14.28 -37.50
CA VAL A 127 -22.62 15.42 -38.23
C VAL A 127 -22.33 15.31 -39.73
N ILE A 128 -21.10 14.97 -40.13
CA ILE A 128 -20.74 14.75 -41.52
C ILE A 128 -21.51 13.55 -42.09
N PHE A 129 -21.54 12.44 -41.36
CA PHE A 129 -22.25 11.23 -41.75
C PHE A 129 -23.74 11.48 -41.95
N LYS A 130 -24.41 12.21 -41.02
CA LYS A 130 -25.81 12.58 -41.17
C LYS A 130 -26.06 13.42 -42.42
N LYS A 131 -25.20 14.41 -42.70
CA LYS A 131 -25.30 15.22 -43.93
C LYS A 131 -25.11 14.37 -45.18
N PHE A 132 -24.14 13.45 -45.16
CA PHE A 132 -23.89 12.52 -46.25
C PHE A 132 -25.09 11.61 -46.51
N ALA A 133 -25.61 10.95 -45.48
CA ALA A 133 -26.75 10.05 -45.56
C ALA A 133 -28.01 10.77 -46.10
N LEU A 134 -28.30 11.97 -45.59
CA LEU A 134 -29.46 12.76 -46.05
C LEU A 134 -29.31 13.30 -47.48
N ALA A 135 -28.10 13.33 -48.05
CA ALA A 135 -27.85 13.73 -49.43
C ALA A 135 -27.95 12.57 -50.44
N ILE A 136 -28.00 11.31 -49.99
CA ILE A 136 -28.11 10.14 -50.87
C ILE A 136 -29.43 10.14 -51.67
N PRO A 137 -30.62 10.37 -51.06
CA PRO A 137 -31.89 10.35 -51.79
C PRO A 137 -31.92 11.35 -52.96
N SER A 138 -31.48 12.59 -52.71
CA SER A 138 -31.50 13.64 -53.73
C SER A 138 -30.48 13.40 -54.85
N ARG A 139 -29.32 12.80 -54.54
CA ARG A 139 -28.35 12.38 -55.55
C ARG A 139 -28.89 11.27 -56.44
N ILE A 140 -29.53 10.26 -55.85
CA ILE A 140 -30.16 9.16 -56.60
C ILE A 140 -31.31 9.67 -57.46
N ALA A 141 -32.16 10.55 -56.91
CA ALA A 141 -33.24 11.20 -57.67
C ALA A 141 -32.71 11.98 -58.88
N GLY A 142 -31.61 12.71 -58.69
CA GLY A 142 -30.91 13.41 -59.78
C GLY A 142 -30.41 12.46 -60.88
N HIS A 143 -29.89 11.28 -60.52
CA HIS A 143 -29.44 10.28 -61.50
C HIS A 143 -30.59 9.57 -62.24
N LEU A 144 -31.75 9.43 -61.59
CA LEU A 144 -32.94 8.81 -62.18
C LEU A 144 -33.75 9.78 -63.05
N THR A 145 -33.43 11.07 -62.99
CA THR A 145 -34.09 12.10 -63.79
C THR A 145 -33.85 11.84 -65.28
N GLY A 146 -34.92 11.66 -66.04
CA GLY A 146 -34.87 11.38 -67.49
C GLY A 146 -34.97 9.89 -67.86
N TYR A 147 -34.77 8.97 -66.90
CA TYR A 147 -34.99 7.53 -67.09
C TYR A 147 -36.37 7.07 -66.60
N MET A 148 -37.01 7.86 -65.76
CA MET A 148 -38.30 7.55 -65.14
C MET A 148 -39.21 8.78 -65.14
N GLU A 149 -40.53 8.54 -65.00
CA GLU A 149 -41.50 9.63 -64.86
C GLU A 149 -41.22 10.45 -63.58
N PRO A 150 -41.33 11.79 -63.62
CA PRO A 150 -41.03 12.65 -62.46
C PRO A 150 -41.78 12.28 -61.18
N VAL A 151 -42.98 11.73 -61.30
CA VAL A 151 -43.79 11.28 -60.16
C VAL A 151 -43.15 10.08 -59.46
N ALA A 152 -42.66 9.09 -60.23
CA ALA A 152 -42.00 7.91 -59.69
C ALA A 152 -40.65 8.25 -59.05
N VAL A 153 -39.86 9.16 -59.66
CA VAL A 153 -38.58 9.62 -59.09
C VAL A 153 -38.81 10.29 -57.73
N ARG A 154 -39.82 11.16 -57.61
CA ARG A 154 -40.17 11.82 -56.33
C ARG A 154 -40.65 10.84 -55.27
N ALA A 155 -41.39 9.79 -55.64
CA ALA A 155 -41.82 8.76 -54.71
C ALA A 155 -40.62 8.00 -54.13
N ILE A 156 -39.71 7.54 -54.99
CA ILE A 156 -38.48 6.84 -54.57
C ILE A 156 -37.60 7.73 -53.68
N GLU A 157 -37.43 9.01 -54.04
CA GLU A 157 -36.67 9.96 -53.22
C GLU A 157 -37.26 10.09 -51.81
N LYS A 158 -38.58 10.22 -51.71
CA LYS A 158 -39.28 10.37 -50.44
C LYS A 158 -39.18 9.10 -49.58
N ASP A 159 -39.34 7.94 -50.19
CA ASP A 159 -39.26 6.65 -49.50
C ASP A 159 -37.84 6.42 -48.96
N LEU A 160 -36.82 6.62 -49.79
CA LEU A 160 -35.42 6.49 -49.39
C LEU A 160 -35.04 7.50 -48.29
N ALA A 161 -35.51 8.75 -48.39
CA ALA A 161 -35.28 9.77 -47.37
C ALA A 161 -35.94 9.40 -46.04
N THR A 162 -37.09 8.71 -46.08
CA THR A 162 -37.80 8.27 -44.87
C THR A 162 -37.08 7.09 -44.23
N GLU A 163 -36.65 6.12 -45.03
CA GLU A 163 -35.90 4.96 -44.56
C GLU A 163 -34.56 5.36 -43.92
N ILE A 164 -33.80 6.25 -44.57
CA ILE A 164 -32.54 6.77 -44.01
C ILE A 164 -32.79 7.52 -42.69
N LYS A 165 -33.86 8.32 -42.59
CA LYS A 165 -34.20 9.01 -41.33
C LYS A 165 -34.54 8.02 -40.22
N ASN A 166 -35.30 6.97 -40.52
CA ASN A 166 -35.67 5.95 -39.54
C ASN A 166 -34.42 5.21 -39.04
N ILE A 167 -33.53 4.79 -39.94
CA ILE A 167 -32.27 4.12 -39.60
C ILE A 167 -31.41 5.04 -38.71
N LEU A 168 -31.24 6.31 -39.10
CA LEU A 168 -30.47 7.28 -38.32
C LEU A 168 -31.08 7.48 -36.92
N GLN A 169 -32.41 7.51 -36.78
CA GLN A 169 -33.07 7.61 -35.48
C GLN A 169 -32.82 6.38 -34.60
N THR A 170 -32.88 5.18 -35.17
CA THR A 170 -32.57 3.94 -34.44
C THR A 170 -31.13 3.93 -33.90
N PHE A 171 -30.15 4.43 -34.67
CA PHE A 171 -28.77 4.55 -34.22
C PHE A 171 -28.60 5.52 -33.03
N VAL A 172 -29.32 6.65 -33.03
CA VAL A 172 -29.27 7.61 -31.91
C VAL A 172 -29.86 7.02 -30.63
N VAL A 173 -30.95 6.25 -30.74
CA VAL A 173 -31.60 5.61 -29.58
C VAL A 173 -30.70 4.52 -28.98
N ALA A 174 -30.05 3.68 -29.79
CA ALA A 174 -29.12 2.67 -29.30
C ALA A 174 -27.87 3.28 -28.62
N GLY A 175 -27.36 4.41 -29.13
CA GLY A 175 -26.23 5.11 -28.53
C GLY A 175 -26.52 5.74 -27.17
N GLN A 176 -27.79 6.10 -26.90
CA GLN A 176 -28.20 6.71 -25.64
C GLN A 176 -28.43 5.68 -24.52
N VAL A 177 -28.85 4.45 -24.88
CA VAL A 177 -29.05 3.35 -23.92
C VAL A 177 -27.72 2.78 -23.41
N GLY A 178 -26.66 2.79 -24.23
CA GLY A 178 -25.33 2.31 -23.80
C GLY A 178 -24.56 3.24 -22.85
N SER A 179 -25.09 4.42 -22.54
CA SER A 179 -24.44 5.41 -21.66
C SER A 179 -25.01 5.40 -20.21
N GLY A 180 -25.95 4.50 -19.92
CA GLY A 180 -26.73 4.52 -18.67
C GLY A 180 -26.61 3.30 -17.77
N ASP A 181 -25.85 2.27 -18.13
CA ASP A 181 -25.85 0.99 -17.40
C ASP A 181 -24.44 0.60 -16.95
N GLY A 182 -23.92 1.36 -15.98
CA GLY A 182 -22.59 1.17 -15.40
C GLY A 182 -22.52 1.53 -13.92
N GLY A 183 -23.58 1.24 -13.17
CA GLY A 183 -23.63 1.57 -11.74
C GLY A 183 -24.82 0.99 -11.01
N ASP A 184 -24.96 -0.33 -11.01
CA ASP A 184 -25.56 -1.03 -9.87
C ASP A 184 -24.96 -2.43 -9.74
N ASP A 185 -23.75 -2.48 -9.17
CA ASP A 185 -23.17 -3.70 -8.63
C ASP A 185 -23.13 -3.55 -7.10
N GLY A 186 -24.11 -4.15 -6.44
CA GLY A 186 -23.87 -5.09 -5.35
C GLY A 186 -23.42 -4.58 -3.96
N THR A 187 -24.21 -5.03 -2.97
CA THR A 187 -23.95 -5.20 -1.52
C THR A 187 -24.01 -4.00 -0.58
#